data_AF-A0A431W443-F1
#
_entry.id   AF-A0A431W443-F1
#
_cell.length_a   1.000
_cell.length_b   1.000
_cell.length_c   1.000
_cell.angle_alpha   90.00
_cell.angle_beta   90.00
_cell.angle_gamma   90.00
#
_symmetry.space_group_name_H-M   'P 1'
#
loop_
_entity.id
_entity.type
_entity.pdbx_description
1 polymer ?
#
loop_
_entity_poly.entity_id
_entity_poly.type
_entity_poly.pdbx_seq_one_letter_code
_entity_poly.pdbx_strand_id
1 'polypeptide(L)' 'MNYIIPFLVAYIGSKLIFSFFNFSYNFISDPFDLINLLIDTGMFVLLWVLADLAVKKFTVKRRVTNS' A
#
# COMPACT_ATOMS: atom_id res chain seq x y z
N MET A 1 -5.97 -3.06 -15.71
CA MET A 1 -4.59 -2.74 -15.30
C MET A 1 -4.17 -3.80 -14.30
N ASN A 2 -2.94 -4.29 -14.35
CA ASN A 2 -2.53 -5.37 -13.44
C ASN A 2 -2.30 -4.80 -12.03
N TYR A 3 -3.25 -4.99 -11.11
CA TYR A 3 -3.21 -4.43 -9.75
C TYR A 3 -2.26 -5.18 -8.80
N ILE A 4 -1.68 -6.29 -9.26
CA ILE A 4 -0.74 -7.11 -8.48
C ILE A 4 0.47 -6.27 -8.03
N ILE A 5 1.02 -5.43 -8.91
CA ILE A 5 2.20 -4.62 -8.57
C ILE A 5 1.87 -3.57 -7.49
N PRO A 6 0.84 -2.71 -7.66
CA PRO A 6 0.41 -1.80 -6.60
C PRO A 6 0.08 -2.50 -5.29
N PHE A 7 -0.61 -3.65 -5.34
CA PHE A 7 -0.94 -4.46 -4.16
C PHE A 7 0.33 -4.86 -3.39
N LEU A 8 1.30 -5.47 -4.09
CA LEU A 8 2.53 -5.96 -3.45
C LEU A 8 3.36 -4.82 -2.86
N VAL A 9 3.45 -3.70 -3.57
CA VAL A 9 4.14 -2.50 -3.08
C VAL A 9 3.45 -1.96 -1.82
N ALA A 10 2.12 -1.88 -1.81
CA ALA A 10 1.37 -1.44 -0.64
C ALA A 10 1.53 -2.38 0.55
N TYR A 11 1.44 -3.70 0.32
CA TYR A 11 1.56 -4.71 1.36
C TYR A 11 2.94 -4.73 2.01
N ILE A 12 4.01 -4.75 1.20
CA ILE A 12 5.38 -4.75 1.71
C ILE A 12 5.68 -3.38 2.34
N GLY A 13 5.25 -2.30 1.70
CA GLY A 13 5.46 -0.93 2.18
C GLY A 13 4.80 -0.68 3.53
N SER A 14 3.56 -1.12 3.73
CA SER A 14 2.87 -0.95 5.02
C SER A 14 3.58 -1.72 6.13
N LYS A 15 3.96 -2.99 5.88
CA LYS A 15 4.73 -3.80 6.84
C LYS A 15 6.06 -3.15 7.22
N LEU A 16 6.80 -2.62 6.25
CA LEU A 16 8.05 -1.90 6.52
C LEU A 16 7.81 -0.68 7.40
N ILE A 17 6.82 0.15 7.05
CA ILE A 17 6.51 1.35 7.81
C ILE A 17 6.08 0.99 9.23
N PHE A 18 5.19 0.03 9.40
CA PHE A 18 4.77 -0.45 10.72
C PHE A 18 5.96 -0.98 11.54
N SER A 19 6.90 -1.68 10.91
CA SER A 19 8.13 -2.12 11.59
C SER A 19 8.97 -0.94 12.10
N PHE A 20 9.05 0.19 11.38
CA PHE A 20 9.78 1.37 11.84
C PHE A 20 9.11 2.06 13.03
N PHE A 21 7.78 2.04 13.09
CA PHE A 21 7.01 2.63 14.17
C PHE A 21 6.67 1.65 15.31
N ASN A 22 7.18 0.41 15.24
CA ASN A 22 6.85 -0.68 16.17
C ASN A 22 5.33 -0.90 16.30
N PHE A 23 4.59 -0.61 15.23
CA PHE A 23 3.15 -0.77 15.16
C PHE A 23 2.84 -2.23 14.81
N SER A 24 2.03 -2.87 15.64
CA SER A 24 1.54 -4.23 15.41
C SER A 24 0.08 -4.26 15.84
N TYR A 25 -0.80 -4.45 14.89
CA TYR A 25 -2.22 -4.67 15.14
C TYR A 25 -2.68 -5.88 14.34
N ASN A 26 -3.37 -6.80 15.01
CA ASN A 26 -3.94 -7.97 14.40
C ASN A 26 -5.44 -8.04 14.74
N PHE A 27 -6.26 -7.63 13.78
CA PHE A 27 -7.73 -7.61 13.88
C PHE A 27 -8.35 -8.95 14.31
N ILE A 28 -7.66 -10.09 14.10
CA ILE A 28 -8.18 -11.42 14.48
C ILE A 28 -7.90 -11.75 15.94
N SER A 29 -6.69 -11.44 16.44
CA SER A 29 -6.26 -11.82 17.79
C SER A 29 -6.45 -10.73 18.83
N ASP A 30 -6.40 -9.47 18.40
CA ASP A 30 -6.42 -8.33 19.30
C ASP A 30 -7.88 -7.87 19.52
N PRO A 31 -8.20 -7.29 20.69
CA PRO A 31 -9.49 -6.65 20.91
C PRO A 31 -9.76 -5.61 19.83
N PHE A 32 -11.03 -5.49 19.44
CA PHE A 32 -11.43 -4.52 18.43
C PHE A 32 -11.04 -3.10 18.84
N ASP A 33 -10.13 -2.50 18.06
CA ASP A 33 -9.72 -1.11 18.20
C ASP A 33 -9.88 -0.41 16.85
N LEU A 34 -10.86 0.49 16.78
CA LEU A 34 -11.18 1.22 15.58
C LEU A 34 -10.01 2.09 15.08
N ILE A 35 -9.24 2.67 15.99
CA ILE A 35 -8.11 3.55 15.63
C ILE A 35 -7.02 2.71 14.99
N ASN A 36 -6.66 1.58 15.60
CA ASN A 36 -5.62 0.72 15.06
C ASN A 36 -6.03 0.09 13.72
N LEU A 37 -7.29 -0.31 13.57
CA LEU A 37 -7.83 -0.81 12.30
C LEU A 37 -7.76 0.25 11.19
N LEU A 38 -8.07 1.51 11.53
CA LEU A 38 -8.05 2.63 10.60
C LEU A 38 -6.62 3.00 10.19
N ILE A 39 -5.66 2.91 11.11
CA ILE A 39 -4.23 3.08 10.80
C ILE A 39 -3.75 1.95 9.88
N ASP A 40 -4.03 0.70 10.21
CA ASP A 40 -3.61 -0.48 9.43
C ASP A 40 -4.14 -0.41 7.99
N THR A 41 -5.47 -0.29 7.87
CA THR A 41 -6.17 -0.27 6.57
C THR A 41 -5.89 1.02 5.81
N GLY A 42 -5.88 2.17 6.51
CA GLY A 42 -5.66 3.48 5.90
C GLY A 42 -4.27 3.61 5.30
N MET A 43 -3.23 3.12 6.00
CA MET A 43 -1.87 3.13 5.48
C MET A 43 -1.73 2.26 4.23
N PHE A 44 -2.33 1.07 4.25
CA PHE A 44 -2.33 0.16 3.10
C PHE A 44 -3.01 0.80 1.89
N VAL A 45 -4.21 1.36 2.05
CA VAL A 45 -4.95 2.02 0.96
C VAL A 45 -4.18 3.21 0.41
N LEU A 46 -3.59 4.05 1.27
CA LEU A 46 -2.79 5.19 0.86
C LEU A 46 -1.61 4.77 -0.02
N LEU A 47 -0.84 3.77 0.43
CA LEU A 47 0.30 3.26 -0.33
C LEU A 47 -0.12 2.62 -1.65
N TRP A 48 -1.25 1.92 -1.68
CA TRP A 48 -1.78 1.36 -2.92
C TRP A 48 -2.08 2.44 -3.94
N VAL A 49 -2.82 3.49 -3.55
CA VAL A 49 -3.19 4.57 -4.45
C VAL A 49 -1.94 5.26 -5.01
N LEU A 50 -0.94 5.52 -4.16
CA LEU A 50 0.33 6.08 -4.59
C LEU A 50 1.08 5.16 -5.56
N ALA A 51 1.11 3.85 -5.29
CA ALA A 51 1.75 2.87 -6.16
C ALA A 51 1.03 2.74 -7.51
N ASP A 52 -0.30 2.75 -7.54
CA ASP A 52 -1.09 2.72 -8.77
C ASP A 52 -0.86 3.98 -9.62
N LEU A 53 -0.84 5.16 -8.99
CA LEU A 53 -0.50 6.42 -9.67
C LEU A 53 0.92 6.39 -10.24
N ALA A 54 1.90 5.87 -9.49
CA ALA A 54 3.27 5.71 -9.96
C ALA A 54 3.33 4.76 -11.16
N VAL A 55 2.75 3.56 -11.06
CA VAL A 55 2.72 2.57 -12.15
C VAL A 55 2.05 3.14 -13.39
N LYS A 56 0.94 3.86 -13.24
CA LYS A 56 0.27 4.58 -14.34
C LYS A 56 1.22 5.56 -15.02
N LYS A 57 1.88 6.43 -14.23
CA LYS A 57 2.82 7.43 -14.74
C LYS A 57 3.98 6.80 -15.51
N PHE A 58 4.59 5.74 -14.99
CA PHE A 58 5.70 5.04 -15.66
C PHE A 58 5.26 4.26 -16.90
N THR A 59 4.09 3.62 -16.86
CA THR A 59 3.56 2.86 -17.99
C THR A 59 3.18 3.78 -19.16
N VAL A 60 2.55 4.93 -18.87
CA VAL A 60 2.23 5.95 -19.87
C VAL A 60 3.51 6.52 -20.50
N LYS A 61 4.51 6.84 -19.68
CA LYS A 61 5.81 7.35 -20.18
C LYS A 61 6.50 6.36 -21.12
N ARG A 62 6.38 5.06 -20.85
CA ARG A 62 6.94 3.97 -21.67
C ARG A 62 6.27 3.85 -23.04
N ARG A 63 4.99 4.20 -23.18
CA ARG A 63 4.33 4.24 -24.50
C ARG A 63 4.82 5.42 -25.36
N VAL A 64 5.08 6.58 -24.75
CA VAL A 64 5.53 7.79 -25.48
C VAL A 64 6.97 7.66 -26.00
N THR A 65 7.83 6.90 -25.33
CA THR A 65 9.24 6.71 -25.74
C THR A 65 9.47 5.58 -26.75
N ASN A 66 8.46 4.74 -27.01
CA ASN A 66 8.53 3.66 -28.01
C ASN A 66 7.69 3.96 -29.27
N SER A 67 7.28 5.21 -29.47
CA SER A 67 6.57 5.70 -30.65
C SER A 67 7.42 6.72 -31.39
#